data_AF-A0A4Z0EPW1-F1
#
_entry.id   AF-A0A4Z0EPW1-F1
#
_cell.length_a   1.000
_cell.length_b   1.000
_cell.length_c   1.000
_cell.angle_alpha   90.00
_cell.angle_beta   90.00
_cell.angle_gamma   90.00
#
_symmetry.space_group_name_H-M   'P 1'
#
loop_
_entity.id
_entity.type
_entity.pdbx_description
1 polymer ?
#
loop_
_entity_poly.entity_id
_entity_poly.type
_entity_poly.pdbx_seq_one_letter_code
_entity_poly.pdbx_strand_id
1 'polypeptide(L)'
;MQERFDRRPDLNALLLLIGVQELGQGVAAFTKEQKQDLMHIATCKLFSQSGHYALKRVDEEGWPHYQLVVPVPFANLKEQERMLKWHILEYFDELD
;
A
#
# COMPACT_ATOMS: atom_id res chain seq x y z
N MET A 1 25.02 2.90 -11.29
CA MET A 1 23.80 3.64 -11.68
C MET A 1 23.05 4.00 -10.40
N GLN A 2 23.51 5.02 -9.67
CA GLN A 2 22.99 5.36 -8.34
C GLN A 2 22.92 6.87 -8.17
N GLU A 3 22.10 7.58 -8.95
CA GLU A 3 21.84 9.00 -8.70
C GLU A 3 20.43 9.34 -9.17
N ARG A 4 19.45 9.35 -8.24
CA ARG A 4 18.16 10.10 -8.38
C ARG A 4 17.20 10.04 -7.18
N PHE A 5 17.68 9.96 -5.95
CA PHE A 5 16.83 10.23 -4.77
C PHE A 5 17.48 11.28 -3.88
N ASP A 6 17.37 12.53 -4.30
CA ASP A 6 17.82 13.72 -3.55
C ASP A 6 16.98 13.95 -2.26
N ARG A 7 15.89 13.18 -2.11
CA ARG A 7 15.00 13.18 -0.94
C ARG A 7 14.61 11.75 -0.60
N ARG A 8 14.68 11.42 0.69
CA ARG A 8 14.08 10.18 1.21
C ARG A 8 12.57 10.25 0.94
N PRO A 9 11.98 9.26 0.25
CA PRO A 9 10.54 9.24 0.06
C PRO A 9 9.86 9.19 1.43
N ASP A 10 8.86 10.03 1.63
CA ASP A 10 8.02 9.95 2.82
C ASP A 10 7.10 8.71 2.72
N LEU A 11 6.52 8.30 3.85
CA LEU A 11 5.69 7.11 3.90
C LEU A 11 4.51 7.16 2.91
N ASN A 12 3.92 8.34 2.69
CA ASN A 12 2.79 8.45 1.76
C ASN A 12 3.24 8.27 0.31
N ALA A 13 4.44 8.73 -0.04
CA ALA A 13 5.00 8.49 -1.36
C ALA A 13 5.22 6.98 -1.61
N LEU A 14 5.69 6.24 -0.60
CA LEU A 14 5.84 4.79 -0.68
C LEU A 14 4.48 4.09 -0.78
N LEU A 15 3.51 4.46 0.04
CA LEU A 15 2.15 3.91 -0.02
C LEU A 15 1.50 4.17 -1.39
N LEU A 16 1.66 5.37 -1.93
CA LEU A 16 1.11 5.68 -3.25
C LEU A 16 1.77 4.83 -4.34
N LEU A 17 3.10 4.63 -4.28
CA LEU A 17 3.82 3.79 -5.23
C LEU A 17 3.33 2.34 -5.19
N ILE A 18 3.20 1.77 -3.99
CA ILE A 18 2.67 0.42 -3.78
C ILE A 18 1.23 0.35 -4.29
N GLY A 19 0.39 1.34 -4.00
CA GLY A 19 -0.99 1.38 -4.48
C GLY A 19 -1.07 1.35 -6.01
N VAL A 20 -0.23 2.12 -6.70
CA VAL A 20 -0.16 2.13 -8.17
C VAL A 20 0.32 0.78 -8.71
N GLN A 21 1.31 0.17 -8.06
CA GLN A 21 1.81 -1.16 -8.43
C GLN A 21 0.69 -2.21 -8.32
N GLU A 22 -0.03 -2.23 -7.20
CA GLU A 22 -1.13 -3.19 -6.95
C GLU A 22 -2.35 -2.95 -7.84
N LEU A 23 -2.59 -1.71 -8.29
CA LEU A 23 -3.61 -1.43 -9.29
C LEU A 23 -3.26 -2.07 -10.65
N GLY A 24 -1.97 -2.24 -10.95
CA GLY A 24 -1.51 -2.94 -12.17
C GLY A 24 -1.77 -2.22 -13.49
N GLN A 25 -2.28 -0.98 -13.45
CA GLN A 25 -2.61 -0.18 -14.64
C GLN A 25 -1.44 0.70 -15.16
N GLY A 26 -0.29 0.66 -14.48
CA GLY A 26 0.88 1.46 -14.82
C GLY A 26 0.75 2.93 -14.39
N VAL A 27 1.62 3.78 -14.94
CA VAL A 27 1.68 5.20 -14.58
C VAL A 27 0.52 5.95 -15.25
N ALA A 28 -0.39 6.47 -14.43
CA ALA A 28 -1.50 7.30 -14.85
C ALA A 28 -1.62 8.57 -14.00
N ALA A 29 -2.37 9.56 -14.51
CA ALA A 29 -2.73 10.74 -13.73
C ALA A 29 -3.94 10.42 -12.84
N PHE A 30 -3.72 10.30 -11.54
CA PHE A 30 -4.78 10.01 -10.56
C PHE A 30 -5.38 11.29 -9.97
N THR A 31 -6.70 11.32 -9.82
CA THR A 31 -7.42 12.37 -9.09
C THR A 31 -7.06 12.35 -7.60
N LYS A 32 -7.48 13.38 -6.85
CA LYS A 32 -7.25 13.42 -5.40
C LYS A 32 -7.90 12.24 -4.68
N GLU A 33 -9.13 11.89 -5.06
CA GLU A 33 -9.89 10.77 -4.50
C GLU A 33 -9.21 9.44 -4.84
N GLN A 34 -8.86 9.23 -6.11
CA GLN A 34 -8.13 8.03 -6.55
C GLN A 34 -6.81 7.86 -5.80
N LYS A 35 -6.09 8.94 -5.47
CA LYS A 35 -4.88 8.85 -4.64
C LYS A 35 -5.19 8.35 -3.22
N GLN A 36 -6.33 8.73 -2.65
CA GLN A 36 -6.76 8.20 -1.34
C GLN A 36 -7.11 6.71 -1.45
N ASP A 37 -7.79 6.31 -2.52
CA ASP A 37 -8.10 4.90 -2.79
C ASP A 37 -6.83 4.07 -2.99
N LEU A 38 -5.84 4.57 -3.71
CA LEU A 38 -4.53 3.93 -3.86
C LEU A 38 -3.81 3.76 -2.52
N MET A 39 -3.85 4.77 -1.64
CA MET A 39 -3.29 4.64 -0.29
C MET A 39 -4.04 3.57 0.52
N HIS A 40 -5.36 3.44 0.33
CA HIS A 40 -6.15 2.38 0.96
C HIS A 40 -5.76 1.00 0.45
N ILE A 41 -5.65 0.83 -0.87
CA ILE A 41 -5.18 -0.41 -1.51
C ILE A 41 -3.81 -0.81 -0.96
N ALA A 42 -2.85 0.12 -0.94
CA ALA A 42 -1.52 -0.14 -0.41
C ALA A 42 -1.55 -0.59 1.05
N THR A 43 -2.31 0.10 1.90
CA THR A 43 -2.46 -0.24 3.32
C THR A 43 -3.07 -1.63 3.49
N CYS A 44 -4.12 -1.94 2.75
CA CYS A 44 -4.77 -3.26 2.79
C CYS A 44 -3.86 -4.37 2.27
N LYS A 45 -3.12 -4.12 1.17
CA LYS A 45 -2.14 -5.07 0.64
C LYS A 45 -1.04 -5.36 1.66
N LEU A 46 -0.46 -4.33 2.25
CA LEU A 46 0.57 -4.48 3.29
C LEU A 46 0.02 -5.34 4.43
N PHE A 47 -1.06 -4.91 5.07
CA PHE A 47 -1.65 -5.66 6.19
C PHE A 47 -2.25 -7.03 5.82
N SER A 48 -2.40 -7.34 4.53
CA SER A 48 -2.73 -8.71 4.08
C SER A 48 -1.58 -9.70 4.29
N GLN A 49 -0.32 -9.24 4.27
CA GLN A 49 0.87 -10.07 4.54
C GLN A 49 0.82 -10.68 5.96
N SER A 50 0.23 -9.96 6.91
CA SER A 50 -0.02 -10.44 8.28
C SER A 50 -1.45 -10.93 8.52
N GLY A 51 -2.23 -11.16 7.46
CA GLY A 51 -3.56 -11.79 7.52
C GLY A 51 -4.70 -10.89 8.01
N HIS A 52 -4.52 -9.58 8.15
CA HIS A 52 -5.60 -8.68 8.57
C HIS A 52 -6.59 -8.39 7.45
N TYR A 53 -6.11 -8.33 6.21
CA TYR A 53 -6.94 -8.12 5.03
C TYR A 53 -6.79 -9.27 4.05
N ALA A 54 -7.84 -9.51 3.27
CA ALA A 54 -7.80 -10.43 2.14
C ALA A 54 -8.41 -9.77 0.92
N LEU A 55 -7.84 -10.02 -0.25
CA LEU A 55 -8.43 -9.58 -1.51
C LEU A 55 -9.78 -10.28 -1.70
N LYS A 56 -10.85 -9.50 -1.77
CA LYS A 56 -12.21 -10.01 -1.92
C LYS A 56 -12.62 -10.12 -3.37
N ARG A 57 -12.34 -9.07 -4.15
CA ARG A 57 -12.65 -9.00 -5.58
C ARG A 57 -11.84 -7.90 -6.24
N VAL A 58 -11.81 -7.93 -7.56
CA VAL A 58 -11.44 -6.78 -8.40
C VAL A 58 -12.71 -6.34 -9.12
N ASP A 59 -12.98 -5.04 -9.17
CA ASP A 59 -14.16 -4.54 -9.89
C ASP A 59 -13.95 -4.44 -11.41
N GLU A 60 -14.99 -4.00 -12.12
CA GLU A 60 -14.97 -3.87 -13.58
C GLU A 60 -13.97 -2.81 -14.08
N GLU A 61 -13.59 -1.87 -13.21
CA GLU A 61 -12.59 -0.83 -13.48
C GLU A 61 -11.17 -1.27 -13.11
N GLY A 62 -11.01 -2.51 -12.62
CA GLY A 62 -9.72 -3.08 -12.25
C GLY A 62 -9.23 -2.73 -10.84
N TRP A 63 -10.06 -2.12 -10.00
CA TRP A 63 -9.66 -1.74 -8.65
C TRP A 63 -9.79 -2.92 -7.67
N PRO A 64 -8.72 -3.26 -6.93
CA PRO A 64 -8.77 -4.33 -5.94
C PRO A 64 -9.51 -3.88 -4.68
N HIS A 65 -10.51 -4.66 -4.28
CA HIS A 65 -11.30 -4.47 -3.07
C HIS A 65 -10.90 -5.49 -2.01
N TYR A 66 -10.43 -4.99 -0.87
CA TYR A 66 -10.03 -5.82 0.26
C TYR A 66 -11.13 -5.91 1.31
N GLN A 67 -11.19 -7.04 1.99
CA GLN A 67 -12.04 -7.26 3.15
C GLN A 67 -11.18 -7.39 4.40
N LEU A 68 -11.59 -6.71 5.47
CA LEU A 68 -11.00 -6.92 6.80
C LEU A 68 -11.40 -8.31 7.31
N VAL A 69 -10.40 -9.15 7.56
CA VAL A 69 -10.55 -10.50 8.10
C VAL A 69 -10.34 -10.48 9.61
N VAL A 70 -9.27 -9.83 10.06
CA VAL A 70 -8.94 -9.67 11.48
C VAL A 70 -8.61 -8.22 11.74
N PRO A 71 -9.20 -7.57 12.78
CA PRO A 71 -8.89 -6.18 13.09
C PRO A 71 -7.39 -6.01 13.32
N VAL A 72 -6.82 -4.96 12.71
CA VAL A 72 -5.45 -4.54 13.01
C VAL A 72 -5.41 -4.14 14.49
N PRO A 73 -4.41 -4.60 15.27
CA PRO A 73 -4.32 -4.28 16.69
C PRO A 73 -4.40 -2.77 16.92
N PHE A 74 -5.12 -2.35 17.96
CA PHE A 74 -5.12 -0.94 18.33
C PHE A 74 -3.69 -0.50 18.65
N ALA A 75 -3.24 0.50 17.91
CA ALA A 75 -1.90 1.02 17.97
C ALA A 75 -1.99 2.54 17.89
N ASN A 76 -1.13 3.24 18.64
CA ASN A 76 -1.02 4.68 18.46
C ASN A 76 -0.40 5.02 17.08
N LEU A 77 -0.47 6.28 16.64
CA LEU A 77 0.01 6.68 15.31
C LEU A 77 1.47 6.27 15.05
N LYS A 78 2.34 6.35 16.05
CA LYS A 78 3.76 5.99 15.93
C LYS A 78 3.95 4.48 15.74
N GLU A 79 3.14 3.68 16.42
CA GLU A 79 3.15 2.22 16.29
C GLU A 79 2.59 1.77 14.95
N GLN A 80 1.51 2.39 14.47
CA GLN A 80 0.96 2.14 13.13
C GLN A 80 1.98 2.48 12.04
N GLU A 81 2.67 3.63 12.16
CA GLU A 81 3.73 4.01 11.24
C GLU A 81 4.87 2.99 11.22
N ARG A 82 5.27 2.48 12.39
CA ARG A 82 6.31 1.45 12.49
C ARG A 82 5.87 0.12 11.86
N MET A 83 4.62 -0.30 12.08
CA MET A 83 4.06 -1.50 11.46
C MET A 83 4.05 -1.37 9.94
N LEU A 84 3.53 -0.25 9.42
CA LEU A 84 3.53 0.01 7.97
C LEU A 84 4.94 -0.03 7.38
N LYS A 85 5.92 0.60 8.03
CA LYS A 85 7.32 0.57 7.57
C LYS A 85 7.88 -0.85 7.53
N TRP A 86 7.54 -1.69 8.51
CA TRP A 86 7.97 -3.09 8.54
C TRP A 86 7.38 -3.86 7.36
N HIS A 87 6.06 -3.80 7.20
CA HIS A 87 5.36 -4.46 6.10
C HIS A 87 5.83 -3.97 4.73
N ILE A 88 6.20 -2.69 4.58
CA ILE A 88 6.77 -2.17 3.34
C ILE A 88 8.10 -2.84 3.01
N LEU A 89 8.95 -3.09 4.01
CA LEU A 89 10.21 -3.81 3.79
C LEU A 89 9.92 -5.24 3.33
N GLU A 90 9.00 -5.94 3.99
CA GLU A 90 8.58 -7.29 3.61
C GLU A 90 7.99 -7.32 2.20
N TYR A 91 7.16 -6.33 1.86
CA TYR A 91 6.56 -6.21 0.52
C TYR A 91 7.60 -6.11 -0.59
N PHE A 92 8.65 -5.31 -0.39
CA PHE A 92 9.71 -5.20 -1.40
C PHE A 92 10.66 -6.41 -1.40
N ASP A 93 10.87 -7.07 -0.25
CA ASP A 93 11.66 -8.30 -0.16
C ASP A 93 10.98 -9.47 -0.90
N GLU A 94 9.64 -9.53 -0.90
CA GLU A 94 8.87 -10.52 -1.67
C GLU A 94 8.88 -10.28 -3.20
N LEU A 95 9.31 -9.10 -3.66
CA LEU A 95 9.36 -8.75 -5.09
C LEU A 95 10.71 -9.04 -5.75
N ASP A 96 11.76 -9.27 -4.97
CA ASP A 96 13.10 -9.71 -5.42
C ASP A 96 13.15 -11.22 -5.72
#